data_AF-A0A1R4JA31-F1
#
_entry.id   AF-A0A1R4JA31-F1
#
_cell.length_a   1.000
_cell.length_b   1.000
_cell.length_c   1.000
_cell.angle_alpha   90.00
_cell.angle_beta   90.00
_cell.angle_gamma   90.00
#
_symmetry.space_group_name_H-M   'P 1'
#
loop_
_entity.id
_entity.type
_entity.pdbx_description
1 polymer ?
#
loop_
_entity_poly.entity_id
_entity_poly.type
_entity_poly.pdbx_seq_one_letter_code
_entity_poly.pdbx_strand_id
1 'polypeptide(L)'
;MVTTMDRTTIDIARNESFVMGVMVADAAMRGGCTPGQLRPALERARRWPGMAKARQVVDFADVRSESPYESWMRVLLSELDLGELTPQLVINDEHGNFVARVDGAPGRPEGGLRI
;
A
#
# COMPACT_ATOMS: atom_id res chain seq x y z
N MET A 1 22.02 -9.64 -16.06
CA MET A 1 21.49 -8.28 -15.80
C MET A 1 20.49 -8.40 -14.67
N VAL A 2 20.76 -7.79 -13.52
CA VAL A 2 19.83 -7.77 -12.38
C VAL A 2 19.02 -6.48 -12.46
N THR A 3 17.70 -6.56 -12.45
CA THR A 3 16.84 -5.37 -12.37
C THR A 3 16.92 -4.81 -10.95
N THR A 4 17.03 -3.49 -10.83
CA THR A 4 16.90 -2.81 -9.55
C THR A 4 15.45 -2.88 -9.06
N MET A 5 15.24 -2.82 -7.75
CA MET A 5 13.93 -3.01 -7.13
C MET A 5 12.88 -1.99 -7.63
N ASP A 6 13.30 -0.73 -7.86
CA ASP A 6 12.48 0.31 -8.47
C ASP A 6 12.03 -0.08 -9.88
N ARG A 7 12.94 -0.61 -10.70
CA ARG A 7 12.63 -1.03 -12.07
C ARG A 7 11.67 -2.21 -12.10
N THR A 8 11.92 -3.25 -11.31
CA THR A 8 11.02 -4.40 -11.18
C THR A 8 9.62 -3.97 -10.75
N THR A 9 9.54 -3.04 -9.78
CA THR A 9 8.26 -2.51 -9.29
C THR A 9 7.49 -1.81 -10.40
N ILE A 10 8.13 -0.92 -11.15
CA ILE A 10 7.47 -0.21 -12.27
C ILE A 10 7.08 -1.18 -13.39
N ASP A 11 7.91 -2.17 -13.69
CA ASP A 11 7.63 -3.18 -14.72
C ASP A 11 6.45 -4.08 -14.36
N ILE A 12 6.25 -4.39 -13.08
CA ILE A 12 5.07 -5.11 -12.59
C ILE A 12 3.84 -4.18 -12.62
N ALA A 13 3.95 -2.98 -12.04
CA ALA A 13 2.84 -2.04 -11.91
C ALA A 13 2.18 -1.64 -13.25
N ARG A 14 2.95 -1.63 -14.34
CA ARG A 14 2.43 -1.35 -15.70
C ARG A 14 1.73 -2.55 -16.35
N ASN A 15 2.20 -3.77 -16.12
CA ASN A 15 1.84 -4.95 -16.92
C ASN A 15 0.76 -5.76 -16.22
N GLU A 16 0.76 -5.78 -14.89
CA GLU A 16 -0.12 -6.61 -14.07
C GLU A 16 -1.36 -5.85 -13.60
N SER A 17 -2.27 -6.51 -12.88
CA SER A 17 -3.46 -5.83 -12.33
C SER A 17 -3.07 -4.72 -11.35
N PHE A 18 -3.97 -3.75 -11.12
CA PHE A 18 -3.75 -2.65 -10.19
C PHE A 18 -3.44 -3.18 -8.77
N VAL A 19 -4.25 -4.12 -8.28
CA VAL A 19 -4.02 -4.83 -7.00
C VAL A 19 -2.62 -5.42 -6.90
N MET A 20 -2.16 -6.14 -7.93
CA MET A 20 -0.86 -6.82 -7.87
C MET A 20 0.29 -5.80 -7.93
N GLY A 21 0.11 -4.74 -8.72
CA GLY A 21 1.00 -3.58 -8.72
C GLY A 21 1.15 -2.97 -7.33
N VAL A 22 0.04 -2.72 -6.62
CA VAL A 22 0.05 -2.15 -5.26
C VAL A 22 0.75 -3.09 -4.27
N MET A 23 0.42 -4.38 -4.27
CA MET A 23 1.09 -5.37 -3.40
C MET A 23 2.61 -5.35 -3.58
N VAL A 24 3.09 -5.30 -4.83
CA VAL A 24 4.52 -5.28 -5.14
C VAL A 24 5.15 -3.95 -4.77
N ALA A 25 4.46 -2.82 -4.99
CA ALA A 25 4.95 -1.51 -4.60
C ALA A 25 5.09 -1.39 -3.07
N ASP A 26 4.09 -1.83 -2.30
CA ASP A 26 4.15 -1.87 -0.83
C ASP A 26 5.31 -2.74 -0.35
N ALA A 27 5.47 -3.94 -0.92
CA ALA A 27 6.56 -4.85 -0.59
C ALA A 27 7.94 -4.25 -0.94
N ALA A 28 8.08 -3.57 -2.08
CA ALA A 28 9.30 -2.89 -2.46
C ALA A 28 9.62 -1.73 -1.49
N MET A 29 8.61 -0.95 -1.08
CA MET A 29 8.79 0.14 -0.12
C MET A 29 9.22 -0.37 1.24
N ARG A 30 8.63 -1.47 1.72
CA ARG A 30 9.08 -2.18 2.93
C ARG A 30 10.51 -2.69 2.82
N GLY A 31 10.90 -3.14 1.63
CA GLY A 31 12.26 -3.57 1.31
C GLY A 31 13.29 -2.41 1.21
N GLY A 32 12.87 -1.17 1.49
CA GLY A 32 13.74 0.01 1.49
C GLY A 32 13.71 0.81 0.18
N CYS A 33 12.82 0.48 -0.77
CA CYS A 33 12.63 1.31 -1.96
C CYS A 33 11.86 2.58 -1.61
N THR A 34 12.53 3.72 -1.70
CA THR A 34 11.91 5.00 -1.34
C THR A 34 11.05 5.54 -2.50
N PRO A 35 10.04 6.39 -2.21
CA PRO A 35 9.32 7.14 -3.25
C PRO A 35 10.27 7.96 -4.15
N GLY A 36 11.40 8.41 -3.61
CA GLY A 36 12.45 9.10 -4.35
C GLY A 36 13.19 8.22 -5.37
N GLN A 37 13.12 6.90 -5.26
CA GLN A 37 13.65 5.95 -6.24
C GLN A 37 12.59 5.52 -7.27
N LEU A 38 11.34 5.35 -6.84
CA LEU A 38 10.22 4.98 -7.72
C LEU A 38 9.88 6.08 -8.74
N ARG A 39 9.88 7.35 -8.31
CA ARG A 39 9.51 8.48 -9.18
C ARG A 39 10.47 8.69 -10.35
N PRO A 40 11.81 8.65 -10.19
CA PRO A 40 12.72 8.61 -11.33
C PRO A 40 12.51 7.41 -12.25
N ALA A 41 12.18 6.23 -11.71
CA ALA A 41 11.90 5.04 -12.53
C ALA A 41 10.64 5.23 -13.39
N LEU A 42 9.58 5.82 -12.82
CA LEU A 42 8.38 6.24 -13.57
C LEU A 42 8.73 7.20 -14.71
N GLU A 43 9.57 8.20 -14.44
CA GLU A 43 9.93 9.21 -15.44
C GLU A 43 10.78 8.66 -16.58
N ARG A 44 11.71 7.75 -16.30
CA ARG A 44 12.50 7.06 -17.34
C ARG A 44 11.60 6.25 -18.29
N ALA A 45 10.54 5.64 -17.76
CA ALA A 45 9.60 4.82 -18.52
C ALA A 45 8.37 5.59 -19.04
N ARG A 46 8.28 6.91 -18.87
CA ARG A 46 7.04 7.70 -19.01
C ARG A 46 6.25 7.53 -20.31
N ARG A 47 6.92 7.18 -21.42
CA ARG A 47 6.31 7.01 -22.76
C ARG A 47 5.90 5.57 -23.07
N TRP A 48 6.17 4.65 -22.16
CA TRP A 48 5.86 3.25 -22.39
C TRP A 48 4.35 2.96 -22.12
N PRO A 49 3.79 1.89 -22.70
CA PRO A 49 2.42 1.46 -22.40
C PRO A 49 2.18 1.17 -20.90
N GLY A 50 0.98 1.43 -20.39
CA GLY A 50 0.60 1.08 -19.01
C GLY A 50 1.10 2.04 -17.91
N MET A 51 1.78 3.13 -18.29
CA MET A 51 2.37 4.05 -17.31
C MET A 51 1.37 4.91 -16.52
N ALA A 52 0.14 5.07 -17.02
CA ALA A 52 -0.92 5.71 -16.23
C ALA A 52 -1.25 4.85 -14.98
N LYS A 53 -1.47 3.55 -15.17
CA LYS A 53 -1.68 2.58 -14.08
C LYS A 53 -0.47 2.50 -13.16
N ALA A 54 0.74 2.48 -13.71
CA ALA A 54 1.95 2.44 -12.88
C ALA A 54 2.08 3.67 -11.95
N ARG A 55 1.66 4.87 -12.41
CA ARG A 55 1.60 6.06 -11.55
C ARG A 55 0.57 5.91 -10.46
N GLN A 56 -0.66 5.50 -10.81
CA GLN A 56 -1.72 5.26 -9.82
C GLN A 56 -1.29 4.25 -8.76
N VAL A 57 -0.59 3.18 -9.14
CA VAL A 57 -0.05 2.18 -8.21
C VAL A 57 0.93 2.80 -7.23
N VAL A 58 1.91 3.57 -7.73
CA VAL A 58 2.92 4.22 -6.88
C VAL A 58 2.30 5.29 -5.98
N ASP A 59 1.31 6.02 -6.47
CA ASP A 59 0.58 7.02 -5.69
C ASP A 59 -0.31 6.37 -4.62
N PHE A 60 -0.82 5.17 -4.86
CA PHE A 60 -1.62 4.40 -3.91
C PHE A 60 -0.77 3.61 -2.91
N ALA A 61 0.48 3.29 -3.21
CA ALA A 61 1.33 2.46 -2.38
C ALA A 61 1.55 3.06 -0.97
N ASP A 62 1.62 2.19 0.04
CA ASP A 62 1.86 2.55 1.44
C ASP A 62 2.81 1.55 2.09
N VAL A 63 3.91 2.06 2.64
CA VAL A 63 4.91 1.27 3.36
C VAL A 63 4.35 0.57 4.60
N ARG A 64 3.21 1.04 5.13
CA ARG A 64 2.56 0.49 6.32
C ARG A 64 1.83 -0.84 6.10
N SER A 65 1.45 -1.20 4.87
CA SER A 65 0.79 -2.50 4.62
C SER A 65 1.78 -3.61 4.91
N GLU A 66 1.65 -4.44 5.94
CA GLU A 66 2.64 -5.45 6.35
C GLU A 66 2.57 -6.74 5.52
N SER A 67 1.44 -6.96 4.85
CA SER A 67 1.15 -8.16 4.07
C SER A 67 0.49 -7.85 2.71
N PRO A 68 0.58 -8.76 1.72
CA PRO A 68 -0.16 -8.63 0.47
C PRO A 68 -1.68 -8.56 0.68
N TYR A 69 -2.20 -9.20 1.72
CA TYR A 69 -3.63 -9.19 2.03
C TYR A 69 -4.11 -7.81 2.52
N GLU A 70 -3.30 -7.10 3.31
CA GLU A 70 -3.60 -5.70 3.68
C GLU A 70 -3.59 -4.78 2.47
N SER A 71 -2.61 -4.92 1.56
CA SER A 71 -2.58 -4.17 0.31
C SER A 71 -3.83 -4.45 -0.53
N TRP A 72 -4.25 -5.72 -0.64
CA TRP A 72 -5.48 -6.11 -1.34
C TRP A 72 -6.72 -5.46 -0.71
N MET A 73 -6.85 -5.56 0.61
CA MET A 73 -7.99 -5.03 1.35
C MET A 73 -8.07 -3.51 1.23
N ARG A 74 -6.94 -2.81 1.22
CA ARG A 74 -6.88 -1.36 0.93
C ARG A 74 -7.43 -1.03 -0.45
N VAL A 75 -7.03 -1.78 -1.48
CA VAL A 75 -7.55 -1.56 -2.83
C VAL A 75 -9.05 -1.83 -2.88
N LEU A 76 -9.51 -2.94 -2.30
CA LEU A 76 -10.94 -3.28 -2.26
C LEU A 76 -11.77 -2.20 -1.55
N LEU A 77 -11.31 -1.70 -0.41
CA LEU A 77 -12.01 -0.63 0.32
C LEU A 77 -12.05 0.67 -0.48
N SER A 78 -10.97 0.99 -1.21
CA SER A 78 -10.93 2.15 -2.11
C SER A 78 -11.85 1.99 -3.31
N GLU A 79 -12.00 0.78 -3.87
CA GLU A 79 -12.90 0.51 -5.00
C GLU A 79 -14.38 0.57 -4.60
N LEU A 80 -14.68 0.31 -3.32
CA LEU A 80 -16.04 0.32 -2.76
C LEU A 80 -16.41 1.66 -2.09
N ASP A 81 -15.54 2.68 -2.13
CA ASP A 81 -15.70 3.96 -1.41
C ASP A 81 -15.99 3.79 0.11
N LEU A 82 -15.44 2.74 0.73
CA LEU A 82 -15.67 2.39 2.14
C LEU A 82 -14.68 3.03 3.12
N GLY A 83 -13.85 3.96 2.65
CA GLY A 83 -12.86 4.69 3.45
C GLY A 83 -11.52 3.97 3.59
N GLU A 84 -10.57 4.61 4.28
CA GLU A 84 -9.22 4.07 4.47
C GLU A 84 -9.22 2.90 5.46
N LEU A 85 -8.40 1.88 5.16
CA LEU A 85 -8.04 0.88 6.14
C LEU A 85 -7.15 1.54 7.20
N THR A 86 -7.51 1.44 8.48
CA THR A 86 -6.58 1.69 9.58
C THR A 86 -5.85 0.39 9.87
N PRO A 87 -4.57 0.27 9.48
CA PRO A 87 -3.76 -0.89 9.84
C PRO A 87 -3.49 -0.85 11.34
N GLN A 88 -3.37 -2.02 11.95
CA GLN A 88 -2.86 -2.14 13.33
C GLN A 88 -3.68 -1.39 14.38
N LEU A 89 -5.01 -1.49 14.28
CA LEU A 89 -5.91 -0.86 15.23
C LEU A 89 -5.73 -1.49 16.62
N VAL A 90 -5.32 -0.67 17.58
CA VAL A 90 -5.26 -1.04 19.00
C VAL A 90 -6.64 -0.79 19.63
N ILE A 91 -7.15 -1.83 20.28
CA ILE A 91 -8.36 -1.79 21.10
C ILE A 91 -7.92 -1.69 22.57
N ASN A 92 -8.41 -0.66 23.25
CA ASN A 92 -8.18 -0.46 24.68
C ASN A 92 -9.51 -0.58 25.43
N ASP A 93 -9.47 -0.94 26.72
CA ASP A 93 -10.64 -0.90 27.58
C ASP A 93 -10.99 0.56 27.99
N GLU A 94 -12.12 0.74 28.69
CA GLU A 94 -12.54 2.04 29.24
C GLU A 94 -11.50 2.71 30.17
N HIS A 95 -10.57 1.94 30.73
CA HIS A 95 -9.50 2.40 31.62
C HIS A 95 -8.18 2.68 30.87
N GLY A 96 -8.15 2.48 29.55
CA GLY A 96 -6.98 2.69 28.69
C GLY A 96 -5.98 1.54 28.66
N ASN A 97 -6.32 0.36 29.20
CA ASN A 97 -5.47 -0.82 29.13
C ASN A 97 -5.59 -1.50 27.76
N PHE A 98 -4.48 -2.04 27.27
CA PHE A 98 -4.45 -2.82 26.03
C PHE A 98 -5.31 -4.08 26.13
N VAL A 99 -6.24 -4.26 25.19
CA VAL A 99 -7.09 -5.45 25.08
C VAL A 99 -6.67 -6.32 23.89
N ALA A 100 -6.56 -5.72 22.71
CA ALA A 100 -6.23 -6.44 21.47
C ALA A 100 -5.63 -5.53 20.41
N ARG A 101 -4.96 -6.14 19.42
CA ARG A 101 -4.53 -5.49 18.18
C ARG A 101 -5.17 -6.24 17.02
N VAL A 102 -5.79 -5.49 16.11
CA VAL A 102 -6.45 -6.03 14.92
C VAL A 102 -5.68 -5.57 13.69
N ASP A 103 -5.41 -6.50 12.76
CA ASP A 103 -4.55 -6.23 11.60
C ASP A 103 -5.12 -5.13 10.69
N GLY A 104 -6.45 -4.96 10.66
CA GLY A 104 -7.08 -3.82 9.99
C GLY A 104 -8.55 -3.63 10.32
N ALA A 105 -9.00 -2.37 10.32
CA ALA A 105 -10.41 -1.98 10.45
C ALA A 105 -10.76 -0.85 9.46
N PRO A 106 -12.01 -0.78 8.96
CA PRO A 106 -12.45 0.33 8.13
C PRO A 106 -12.60 1.62 8.95
N GLY A 107 -12.09 2.73 8.41
CA GLY A 107 -12.15 4.06 9.02
C GLY A 107 -11.01 4.35 10.00
N ARG A 108 -10.76 5.63 10.27
CA ARG A 108 -9.75 6.12 11.23
C ARG A 108 -10.44 6.43 12.57
N PRO A 109 -10.44 5.52 13.56
CA PRO A 109 -10.95 5.88 14.87
C PRO A 109 -9.98 6.88 15.50
N GLU A 110 -10.46 8.09 15.76
CA GLU A 110 -9.71 9.07 16.53
C GLU A 110 -9.58 8.55 17.98
N GLY A 111 -8.45 7.90 18.28
CA GLY A 111 -8.10 7.50 19.65
C GLY A 111 -8.21 6.03 20.00
N GLY A 112 -8.19 5.12 19.01
CA GLY A 112 -8.30 3.68 19.26
C GLY A 112 -9.75 3.28 19.59
N LEU A 113 -10.12 2.04 19.27
CA LEU A 113 -11.47 1.57 19.61
C LEU A 113 -11.51 1.30 21.12
N ARG A 114 -12.49 1.90 21.81
CA ARG A 114 -12.76 1.63 23.22
C ARG A 114 -13.96 0.70 23.33
N ILE A 115 -13.83 -0.34 24.14
CA ILE A 115 -14.90 -1.29 24.48
C ILE A 115 -15.02 -1.45 25.99
#